data_AF-A0A423JX74-F1
#
_entry.id   AF-A0A423JX74-F1
#
_cell.length_a   1.000
_cell.length_b   1.000
_cell.length_c   1.000
_cell.angle_alpha   90.00
_cell.angle_beta   90.00
_cell.angle_gamma   90.00
#
_symmetry.space_group_name_H-M   'P 1'
#
loop_
_entity.id
_entity.type
_entity.pdbx_description
1 polymer ?
#
loop_
_entity_poly.entity_id
_entity_poly.type
_entity_poly.pdbx_seq_one_letter_code
_entity_poly.pdbx_strand_id
1 'polypeptide(L)'
;MPKVITDTQTRDICRMISSWESGHKLDWINICIGAKEILGWSTPPTRQALNKKTTIKLAYQTKKESIRRNQERITNLPKPKSINDAANRIGRLEKEIEELKILNSKFADVIRRITYNASLQGLTKEQLMKPLPSVKEPKQ
;
A
#
# COMPACT_ATOMS: atom_id res chain seq x y z
N MET A 1 1.04 38.89 -9.93
CA MET A 1 2.22 38.00 -9.78
C MET A 1 1.78 36.56 -10.06
N PRO A 2 2.62 35.71 -10.67
CA PRO A 2 2.30 34.29 -10.84
C PRO A 2 2.15 33.64 -9.46
N LYS A 3 1.04 32.92 -9.22
CA LYS A 3 0.85 32.21 -7.95
C LYS A 3 1.85 31.05 -7.88
N VAL A 4 2.73 31.07 -6.87
CA VAL A 4 3.77 30.05 -6.69
C VAL A 4 3.23 28.90 -5.85
N ILE A 5 3.43 27.66 -6.31
CA ILE A 5 3.13 26.45 -5.56
C ILE A 5 4.38 26.08 -4.76
N THR A 6 4.26 26.15 -3.43
CA THR A 6 5.33 25.80 -2.47
C THR A 6 5.57 24.29 -2.44
N ASP A 7 6.70 23.87 -1.87
CA ASP A 7 7.03 22.45 -1.76
C ASP A 7 6.12 21.71 -0.77
N THR A 8 5.62 22.39 0.27
CA THR A 8 4.62 21.83 1.18
C THR A 8 3.31 21.56 0.44
N GLN A 9 2.78 22.55 -0.30
CA GLN A 9 1.59 22.36 -1.12
C GLN A 9 1.79 21.28 -2.19
N THR A 10 2.98 21.21 -2.79
CA THR A 10 3.34 20.16 -3.74
C THR A 10 3.23 18.78 -3.09
N ARG A 11 3.76 18.60 -1.87
CA ARG A 11 3.65 17.34 -1.12
C ARG A 11 2.21 16.99 -0.77
N ASP A 12 1.41 17.96 -0.35
CA ASP A 12 0.01 17.72 0.01
C ASP A 12 -0.84 17.34 -1.21
N ILE A 13 -0.60 17.97 -2.37
CA ILE A 13 -1.21 17.54 -3.64
C ILE A 13 -0.78 16.12 -4.01
N CYS A 14 0.50 15.77 -3.84
CA CYS A 14 0.96 14.40 -4.07
C CYS A 14 0.28 13.38 -3.13
N ARG A 15 0.09 13.73 -1.85
CA ARG A 15 -0.64 12.88 -0.89
C ARG A 15 -2.08 12.67 -1.32
N MET A 16 -2.79 13.75 -1.68
CA MET A 16 -4.16 13.69 -2.21
C MET A 16 -4.26 12.76 -3.42
N ILE A 17 -3.34 12.88 -4.39
CA ILE A 17 -3.28 11.99 -5.56
C ILE A 17 -3.02 10.53 -5.14
N SER A 18 -2.14 10.31 -4.16
CA SER A 18 -1.76 8.96 -3.73
C SER A 18 -2.90 8.26 -2.98
N SER A 19 -3.67 9.01 -2.19
CA SER A 19 -4.86 8.54 -1.46
C SER A 19 -6.14 8.52 -2.29
N TRP A 20 -6.06 8.80 -3.60
CA TRP A 20 -7.25 8.89 -4.44
C TRP A 20 -8.07 7.58 -4.41
N GLU A 21 -9.36 7.71 -4.14
CA GLU A 21 -10.29 6.58 -4.05
C GLU A 21 -10.63 6.03 -5.44
N SER A 22 -10.84 4.72 -5.54
CA SER A 22 -11.16 4.06 -6.81
C SER A 22 -12.56 4.35 -7.35
N GLY A 23 -13.43 4.99 -6.56
CA GLY A 23 -14.79 5.37 -6.95
C GLY A 23 -14.89 6.62 -7.83
N HIS A 24 -13.82 7.44 -7.88
CA HIS A 24 -13.80 8.68 -8.65
C HIS A 24 -12.75 8.64 -9.75
N LYS A 25 -13.08 9.20 -10.92
CA LYS A 25 -12.17 9.25 -12.05
C LYS A 25 -10.94 10.08 -11.71
N LEU A 26 -9.77 9.44 -11.73
CA LEU A 26 -8.49 10.13 -11.58
C LEU A 26 -8.11 10.82 -12.90
N ASP A 27 -8.49 12.09 -13.03
CA ASP A 27 -8.10 12.94 -14.15
C ASP A 27 -7.62 14.32 -13.69
N TRP A 28 -7.03 15.06 -14.63
CA TRP A 28 -6.45 16.36 -14.33
C TRP A 28 -7.49 17.41 -13.93
N ILE A 29 -8.75 17.27 -14.35
CA ILE A 29 -9.80 18.21 -13.98
C ILE A 29 -10.07 18.07 -12.48
N ASN A 30 -10.29 16.83 -12.02
CA ASN A 30 -10.53 16.56 -10.61
C ASN A 30 -9.32 16.88 -9.72
N ILE A 31 -8.11 16.63 -10.21
CA ILE A 31 -6.88 17.00 -9.48
C ILE A 31 -6.74 18.51 -9.36
N CYS A 32 -7.06 19.29 -10.41
CA CYS A 32 -7.02 20.74 -10.34
C CYS A 32 -8.06 21.27 -9.36
N ILE A 33 -9.27 20.70 -9.35
CA ILE A 33 -10.32 21.06 -8.38
C ILE A 33 -9.87 20.76 -6.95
N GLY A 34 -9.37 19.55 -6.66
CA GLY A 34 -8.88 19.21 -5.31
C GLY A 34 -7.67 20.05 -4.88
N ALA A 35 -6.76 20.34 -5.82
CA ALA A 35 -5.61 21.20 -5.56
C ALA A 35 -6.02 22.65 -5.23
N LYS A 36 -7.15 23.15 -5.74
CA LYS A 36 -7.67 24.48 -5.40
C LYS A 36 -7.80 24.66 -3.88
N GLU A 37 -8.40 23.69 -3.22
CA GLU A 37 -8.66 23.71 -1.78
C GLU A 37 -7.34 23.65 -0.99
N ILE A 38 -6.40 22.79 -1.39
CA ILE A 38 -5.05 22.68 -0.78
C ILE A 38 -4.25 23.98 -0.95
N LEU A 39 -4.41 24.65 -2.09
CA LEU A 39 -3.69 25.88 -2.40
C LEU A 39 -4.34 27.13 -1.78
N GLY A 40 -5.58 27.03 -1.29
CA GLY A 40 -6.35 28.18 -0.79
C GLY A 40 -6.64 29.22 -1.88
N TRP A 41 -6.75 28.80 -3.15
CA TRP A 41 -6.93 29.71 -4.27
C TRP A 41 -8.41 29.91 -4.62
N SER A 42 -8.77 31.11 -5.06
CA SER A 42 -10.11 31.42 -5.58
C SER A 42 -10.48 30.62 -6.84
N THR A 43 -9.48 30.22 -7.64
CA THR A 43 -9.63 29.46 -8.87
C THR A 43 -8.71 28.23 -8.88
N PRO A 44 -9.14 27.12 -9.50
CA PRO A 44 -8.29 25.94 -9.65
C PRO A 44 -6.98 26.26 -10.39
N PRO A 45 -5.84 25.66 -9.99
CA PRO A 45 -4.62 25.69 -10.80
C PRO A 45 -4.87 25.07 -12.18
N THR A 46 -4.07 25.47 -13.17
CA THR A 46 -4.09 24.80 -14.48
C THR A 46 -3.32 23.49 -14.42
N ARG A 47 -3.73 22.53 -15.27
CA ARG A 47 -2.97 21.28 -15.49
C ARG A 47 -1.49 21.55 -15.78
N GLN A 48 -1.20 22.59 -16.57
CA GLN A 48 0.18 22.93 -16.94
C GLN A 48 1.01 23.32 -15.72
N ALA A 49 0.45 24.10 -14.79
CA ALA A 49 1.13 24.50 -13.56
C ALA A 49 1.47 23.30 -12.68
N LEU A 50 0.53 22.36 -12.52
CA LEU A 50 0.75 21.13 -11.73
C LEU A 50 1.71 20.16 -12.42
N ASN A 51 1.56 19.94 -13.73
CA ASN A 51 2.36 18.98 -14.50
C ASN A 51 3.83 19.44 -14.66
N LYS A 52 4.12 20.76 -14.56
CA LYS A 52 5.49 21.29 -14.53
C LYS A 52 6.25 20.83 -13.28
N LYS A 53 5.57 20.52 -12.19
CA LYS A 53 6.17 19.93 -10.99
C LYS A 53 6.32 18.41 -11.20
N THR A 54 7.56 17.97 -11.39
CA THR A 54 7.91 16.56 -11.65
C THR A 54 7.34 15.61 -10.59
N THR A 55 7.33 16.01 -9.32
CA THR A 55 6.79 15.22 -8.20
C THR A 55 5.30 14.95 -8.35
N ILE A 56 4.51 15.96 -8.75
CA ILE A 56 3.05 15.83 -8.94
C ILE A 56 2.78 14.95 -10.16
N LYS A 57 3.53 15.17 -11.25
CA LYS A 57 3.44 14.33 -12.46
C LYS A 57 3.71 12.86 -12.14
N LEU A 58 4.75 12.57 -11.36
CA LEU A 58 5.09 11.21 -10.97
C LEU A 58 4.00 10.60 -10.09
N ALA A 59 3.52 11.31 -9.06
CA ALA A 59 2.43 10.86 -8.20
C ALA A 59 1.18 10.48 -9.02
N TYR A 60 0.81 11.32 -9.99
CA TYR A 60 -0.30 11.04 -10.91
C TYR A 60 -0.08 9.75 -11.72
N GLN A 61 1.09 9.61 -12.35
CA GLN A 61 1.42 8.42 -13.14
C GLN A 61 1.42 7.16 -12.29
N THR A 62 2.08 7.17 -11.13
CA THR A 62 2.14 6.03 -10.21
C THR A 62 0.75 5.61 -9.75
N LYS A 63 -0.11 6.55 -9.36
CA LYS A 63 -1.47 6.23 -8.95
C LYS A 63 -2.30 5.67 -10.11
N LYS A 64 -2.19 6.28 -11.30
CA LYS A 64 -2.90 5.81 -12.50
C LYS A 64 -2.51 4.38 -12.87
N GLU A 65 -1.22 4.05 -12.83
CA GLU A 65 -0.73 2.68 -13.03
C GLU A 65 -1.20 1.72 -11.93
N SER A 66 -1.29 2.18 -10.68
CA SER A 66 -1.87 1.38 -9.60
C SER A 66 -3.33 1.06 -9.86
N ILE A 67 -4.14 2.03 -10.31
CA ILE A 67 -5.56 1.84 -10.64
C ILE A 67 -5.69 0.86 -11.82
N ARG A 68 -4.90 1.06 -12.89
CA ARG A 68 -4.89 0.17 -14.05
C ARG A 68 -4.56 -1.27 -13.66
N ARG A 69 -3.47 -1.47 -12.90
CA ARG A 69 -3.08 -2.82 -12.42
C ARG A 69 -4.15 -3.46 -11.54
N ASN A 70 -4.84 -2.67 -10.72
CA ASN A 70 -5.94 -3.19 -9.91
C ASN A 70 -7.15 -3.59 -10.77
N GLN A 71 -7.50 -2.78 -11.77
CA GLN A 71 -8.53 -3.13 -12.75
C GLN A 71 -8.17 -4.40 -13.52
N GLU A 72 -6.92 -4.53 -13.98
CA GLU A 72 -6.43 -5.74 -14.66
C GLU A 72 -6.51 -6.98 -13.78
N ARG A 73 -6.18 -6.87 -12.50
CA ARG A 73 -6.36 -7.97 -11.55
C ARG A 73 -7.83 -8.38 -11.42
N ILE A 74 -8.75 -7.42 -11.39
CA ILE A 74 -10.19 -7.68 -11.30
C ILE A 74 -10.73 -8.28 -12.61
N THR A 75 -10.31 -7.76 -13.77
CA THR A 75 -10.77 -8.26 -15.08
C THR A 75 -10.22 -9.65 -15.39
N ASN A 76 -8.98 -9.93 -14.97
CA ASN A 76 -8.34 -11.24 -15.13
C ASN A 76 -8.73 -12.23 -14.03
N LEU A 77 -9.51 -11.80 -13.03
CA LEU A 77 -10.03 -12.72 -12.03
C LEU A 77 -11.07 -13.62 -12.71
N PRO A 78 -10.95 -14.96 -12.60
CA PRO A 78 -11.99 -15.85 -13.09
C PRO A 78 -13.31 -15.47 -12.40
N LYS A 79 -14.28 -15.03 -13.21
CA LYS A 79 -15.60 -14.64 -12.72
C LYS A 79 -16.28 -15.89 -12.14
N PRO A 80 -16.87 -15.80 -10.94
CA PRO A 80 -17.65 -16.92 -10.40
C PRO A 80 -18.81 -17.22 -11.34
N LYS A 81 -19.09 -18.51 -11.54
CA LYS A 81 -20.15 -18.97 -12.47
C LYS A 81 -21.55 -18.68 -11.91
N SER A 82 -21.68 -18.51 -10.60
CA SER A 82 -22.91 -18.15 -9.90
C SER A 82 -22.66 -17.25 -8.68
N ILE A 83 -23.71 -16.60 -8.18
CA ILE A 83 -23.68 -15.85 -6.90
C ILE A 83 -23.33 -16.79 -5.74
N ASN A 84 -23.81 -18.03 -5.77
CA ASN A 84 -23.51 -19.04 -4.75
C ASN A 84 -22.01 -19.40 -4.77
N ASP A 85 -21.40 -19.56 -5.94
CA ASP A 85 -19.95 -19.78 -6.04
C ASP A 85 -19.14 -18.61 -5.49
N ALA A 86 -19.62 -17.38 -5.69
CA ALA A 86 -19.01 -16.18 -5.13
C ALA A 86 -19.08 -16.19 -3.59
N ALA A 87 -20.27 -16.46 -3.04
CA ALA A 87 -20.48 -16.55 -1.60
C ALA A 87 -19.62 -17.67 -0.96
N ASN A 88 -19.56 -18.85 -1.58
CA ASN A 88 -18.71 -19.95 -1.13
C ASN A 88 -17.22 -19.61 -1.19
N ARG A 89 -16.78 -18.87 -2.21
CA ARG A 89 -15.39 -18.40 -2.30
C ARG A 89 -15.08 -17.38 -1.21
N ILE A 90 -15.99 -16.43 -0.96
CA ILE A 90 -15.84 -15.43 0.10
C ILE A 90 -15.75 -16.12 1.46
N GLY A 91 -16.70 -17.01 1.79
CA GLY A 91 -16.68 -17.72 3.08
C GLY A 91 -15.42 -18.56 3.30
N ARG A 92 -14.87 -19.18 2.25
CA ARG A 92 -13.57 -19.88 2.34
C ARG A 92 -12.42 -18.92 2.64
N LEU A 93 -12.34 -17.79 1.94
CA LEU A 93 -11.30 -16.79 2.14
C LEU A 93 -11.40 -16.14 3.53
N GLU A 94 -12.61 -15.86 4.01
CA GLU A 94 -12.83 -15.33 5.36
C GLU A 94 -12.37 -16.31 6.43
N LYS A 95 -12.69 -17.60 6.26
CA LYS A 95 -12.23 -18.66 7.16
C LYS A 95 -10.70 -18.77 7.17
N GLU A 96 -10.07 -18.78 5.99
CA GLU A 96 -8.61 -18.85 5.87
C GLU A 96 -7.93 -17.63 6.51
N ILE A 97 -8.49 -16.43 6.32
CA ILE A 97 -8.01 -15.21 6.97
C ILE A 97 -8.08 -15.34 8.50
N GLU A 98 -9.17 -15.87 9.03
CA GLU A 98 -9.33 -16.05 10.48
C GLU A 98 -8.32 -17.07 11.02
N GLU A 99 -8.15 -18.21 10.34
CA GLU A 99 -7.14 -19.22 10.69
C GLU A 99 -5.71 -18.64 10.67
N LEU A 100 -5.37 -17.86 9.64
CA LEU A 100 -4.08 -17.19 9.52
C LEU A 100 -3.85 -16.16 10.63
N LYS A 101 -4.87 -15.39 11.01
CA LYS A 101 -4.78 -14.43 12.13
C LYS A 101 -4.53 -15.14 13.45
N ILE A 102 -5.25 -16.23 13.71
CA ILE A 102 -5.05 -17.06 14.91
C ILE A 102 -3.63 -17.61 14.94
N LEU A 103 -3.16 -18.18 13.84
CA LEU A 103 -1.83 -18.74 13.74
C LEU A 103 -0.74 -17.67 13.93
N ASN A 104 -0.91 -16.50 13.32
CA ASN A 104 0.01 -15.37 13.47
C ASN A 104 0.07 -14.89 14.93
N SER A 105 -1.07 -14.83 15.63
CA SER A 105 -1.12 -14.52 17.06
C SER A 105 -0.33 -15.53 17.89
N LYS A 106 -0.54 -16.83 17.64
CA LYS A 106 0.20 -17.91 18.31
C LYS A 106 1.71 -17.82 18.07
N PHE A 107 2.13 -17.55 16.83
CA PHE A 107 3.56 -17.36 16.53
C PHE A 107 4.13 -16.14 17.23
N ALA A 108 3.39 -15.02 17.28
CA ALA A 108 3.82 -13.83 18.01
C ALA A 108 4.04 -14.13 19.50
N ASP A 109 3.15 -14.91 20.13
CA ASP A 109 3.29 -15.31 21.53
C ASP A 109 4.51 -16.21 21.75
N VAL A 110 4.76 -17.18 20.87
CA VAL A 110 5.95 -18.04 20.93
C VAL A 110 7.23 -17.21 20.79
N ILE A 111 7.28 -16.32 19.81
CA ILE A 111 8.44 -15.43 19.57
C ILE A 111 8.68 -14.54 20.80
N ARG A 112 7.63 -14.00 21.43
CA ARG A 112 7.74 -13.20 22.66
C ARG A 112 8.34 -14.00 23.81
N ARG A 113 7.84 -15.21 24.05
CA ARG A 113 8.35 -16.11 25.10
C ARG A 113 9.82 -16.46 24.88
N ILE A 114 10.18 -16.83 23.65
CA ILE A 114 11.57 -17.14 23.28
C ILE A 114 12.46 -15.92 23.50
N THR A 115 12.05 -14.75 23.02
CA THR A 115 12.84 -13.51 23.14
C THR A 115 13.04 -13.13 24.60
N TYR A 116 11.99 -13.20 25.43
CA TYR A 116 12.06 -12.92 26.87
C TYR A 116 12.99 -13.89 27.60
N ASN A 117 12.81 -15.20 27.37
CA ASN A 117 13.65 -16.21 28.03
C ASN A 117 15.12 -16.10 27.57
N ALA A 118 15.35 -15.79 26.30
CA ALA A 118 16.68 -15.58 25.77
C ALA A 118 17.37 -14.34 26.37
N SER A 119 16.63 -13.24 26.58
CA SER A 119 17.20 -12.04 27.22
C SER A 119 17.56 -12.29 28.68
N LEU A 120 16.78 -13.12 29.41
CA LEU A 120 17.14 -13.56 30.76
C LEU A 120 18.45 -14.39 30.79
N GLN A 121 18.79 -15.06 29.69
CA GLN A 121 20.04 -15.83 29.52
C GLN A 121 21.17 -14.99 28.89
N GLY A 122 20.98 -13.68 28.74
CA GLY A 122 21.99 -12.77 28.18
C GLY A 122 22.20 -12.91 26.66
N LEU A 123 21.33 -13.61 25.95
CA LEU A 123 21.41 -13.73 24.50
C LEU A 123 20.93 -12.44 23.82
N THR A 124 21.70 -11.96 22.84
CA THR A 124 21.32 -10.78 22.06
C THR A 124 20.43 -11.17 20.88
N LYS A 125 19.70 -10.19 20.35
CA LYS A 125 18.86 -10.37 19.16
C LYS A 125 19.68 -10.84 17.96
N GLU A 126 20.88 -10.32 17.77
CA GLU A 126 21.79 -10.69 16.68
C GLU A 126 22.19 -12.16 16.77
N GLN A 127 22.37 -12.69 17.98
CA GLN A 127 22.67 -14.10 18.21
C GLN A 127 21.46 -15.00 17.89
N LEU A 128 20.26 -14.60 18.30
CA LEU A 128 19.01 -15.34 18.02
C LEU A 128 18.62 -15.35 16.54
N MET A 129 18.95 -14.27 15.82
CA MET A 129 18.61 -14.10 14.41
C MET A 129 19.71 -14.59 13.45
N LYS A 130 20.75 -15.28 13.97
CA LYS A 130 21.76 -15.92 13.11
C LYS A 130 21.07 -16.85 12.12
N PRO A 131 21.51 -16.87 10.84
CA PRO A 131 20.93 -17.76 9.85
C PRO A 131 21.05 -19.21 10.33
N LEU A 132 20.03 -20.01 10.06
CA LEU A 132 20.10 -21.44 10.31
C LEU A 132 21.30 -22.03 9.54
N PRO A 133 22.07 -22.95 10.15
CA PRO A 133 23.17 -23.59 9.44
C PRO A 133 22.62 -24.24 8.17
N SER A 134 23.21 -23.86 7.02
CA SER A 134 22.83 -24.42 5.73
C SER A 134 23.10 -25.92 5.76
N VAL A 135 22.09 -26.74 5.48
CA VAL A 135 22.22 -28.18 5.25
C VAL A 135 22.90 -28.37 3.89
N LYS A 136 24.17 -27.97 3.78
CA LYS A 136 25.06 -28.48 2.74
C LYS A 136 25.94 -29.52 3.44
N GLU A 137 25.83 -30.75 2.93
CA GLU A 137 26.39 -32.00 3.43
C GLU A 137 27.82 -31.88 4.00
N PRO A 138 28.19 -32.72 4.99
CA PRO A 138 29.55 -32.78 5.49
C PRO A 138 30.50 -33.15 4.35
N LYS A 139 31.50 -32.29 4.09
CA LYS A 139 32.62 -32.61 3.21
C LYS A 139 33.39 -33.77 3.84
N GLN A 140 33.37 -34.93 3.18
CA GLN A 140 34.39 -35.96 3.33
C GLN A 140 35.65 -35.54 2.57
#